data_AF-A0A4Q2V742-F1
#
_entry.id   AF-A0A4Q2V742-F1
#
_cell.length_a   1.000
_cell.length_b   1.000
_cell.length_c   1.000
_cell.angle_alpha   90.00
_cell.angle_beta   90.00
_cell.angle_gamma   90.00
#
_symmetry.space_group_name_H-M   'P 1'
#
loop_
_entity.id
_entity.type
_entity.pdbx_description
1 polymer ?
#
loop_
_entity_poly.entity_id
_entity_poly.type
_entity_poly.pdbx_seq_one_letter_code
_entity_poly.pdbx_strand_id
1 'polypeptide(L)' 'MKDDLTNKITGSIEAEGGLPLVVKSMSYGDLKDCLPFLARRAIENKAVLEGRGGAAAERVRLGREICRRILPFT' A
#
# COMPACT_ATOMS: atom_id res chain seq x y z
N MET A 1 -2.56 -1.36 -0.04
CA MET A 1 -3.04 -2.64 0.55
C MET A 1 -2.59 -3.76 -0.38
N LYS A 2 -2.02 -4.83 0.18
CA LYS A 2 -1.48 -5.99 -0.53
C LYS A 2 -0.50 -5.64 -1.66
N ASP A 3 0.41 -4.71 -1.36
CA ASP A 3 1.41 -4.23 -2.31
C ASP A 3 2.33 -5.35 -2.79
N ASP A 4 2.60 -6.35 -1.95
CA ASP A 4 3.42 -7.51 -2.31
C ASP A 4 2.84 -8.29 -3.50
N LEU A 5 1.51 -8.44 -3.56
CA LEU A 5 0.85 -9.08 -4.69
C LEU A 5 0.97 -8.23 -5.95
N THR A 6 0.71 -6.93 -5.83
CA THR A 6 0.87 -6.00 -6.96
C THR A 6 2.30 -6.02 -7.49
N ASN A 7 3.29 -5.91 -6.62
CA ASN A 7 4.71 -5.92 -6.98
C ASN A 7 5.11 -7.25 -7.62
N LYS A 8 4.58 -8.37 -7.11
CA LYS A 8 4.80 -9.68 -7.73
C LYS A 8 4.27 -9.71 -9.15
N ILE A 9 3.03 -9.25 -9.39
CA ILE A 9 2.41 -9.22 -10.72
C ILE A 9 3.24 -8.35 -11.67
N THR A 10 3.57 -7.12 -11.24
CA THR A 10 4.37 -6.18 -12.04
C THR A 10 5.79 -6.69 -12.33
N GLY A 11 6.39 -7.48 -11.43
CA GLY A 11 7.72 -8.06 -11.62
C GLY A 11 7.74 -9.40 -12.36
N SER A 12 6.59 -10.04 -12.57
CA SER A 12 6.51 -11.39 -13.16
C SER A 12 5.84 -11.44 -14.54
N ILE A 13 5.09 -10.41 -14.91
CA ILE A 13 4.31 -10.38 -16.15
C ILE A 13 4.62 -9.05 -16.84
N GLU A 14 4.93 -9.09 -18.14
CA GLU A 14 5.00 -7.92 -19.00
C GLU A 14 3.78 -7.90 -19.92
N ALA A 15 3.05 -6.78 -19.95
CA ALA A 15 1.96 -6.61 -20.89
C ALA A 15 2.50 -6.21 -22.27
N GLU A 16 1.82 -6.67 -23.31
CA GLU A 16 2.09 -6.21 -24.67
C GLU A 16 1.97 -4.68 -24.76
N GLY A 17 2.94 -4.03 -25.40
CA GLY A 17 2.98 -2.57 -25.52
C GLY A 17 3.28 -1.82 -24.23
N GLY A 18 3.70 -2.48 -23.15
CA GLY A 18 4.07 -1.84 -21.89
C GLY A 18 2.89 -1.29 -21.09
N LEU A 19 1.69 -1.84 -21.31
CA LEU A 19 0.48 -1.41 -20.61
C LEU A 19 0.54 -1.73 -19.10
N PRO A 20 -0.06 -0.88 -18.24
CA PRO A 20 -0.09 -1.12 -16.80
C PRO A 20 -0.97 -2.33 -16.47
N LEU A 21 -0.37 -3.34 -15.82
CA LEU A 21 -1.07 -4.56 -15.42
C LEU A 21 -1.87 -4.42 -14.11
N VAL A 22 -1.56 -3.39 -13.31
CA VAL A 22 -2.19 -3.19 -12.01
C VAL A 22 -2.56 -1.73 -11.82
N VAL A 23 -3.80 -1.48 -11.41
CA VAL A 23 -4.31 -0.16 -11.07
C VAL A 23 -4.66 -0.14 -9.58
N LYS A 24 -4.10 0.83 -8.85
CA LYS A 24 -4.45 1.08 -7.44
C LYS A 24 -5.38 2.29 -7.34
N SER A 25 -6.56 2.09 -6.78
CA SER A 25 -7.43 3.20 -6.40
C SER A 25 -6.94 3.82 -5.09
N MET A 26 -6.69 5.12 -5.12
CA MET A 26 -6.25 5.91 -3.96
C MET A 26 -7.10 7.17 -3.89
N SER A 27 -7.54 7.53 -2.68
CA SER A 27 -8.13 8.83 -2.43
C SER A 27 -7.04 9.91 -2.50
N TYR A 28 -7.33 11.02 -3.16
CA TYR A 28 -6.45 12.18 -3.26
C TYR A 28 -7.23 13.45 -2.89
N GLY A 29 -6.66 14.29 -2.03
CA GLY A 29 -7.29 15.51 -1.52
C GLY A 29 -6.81 15.85 -0.12
N ASP A 30 -7.44 16.84 0.50
CA ASP A 30 -7.18 17.18 1.90
C ASP A 30 -7.50 15.98 2.81
N LEU A 31 -6.84 15.92 3.97
CA LEU A 31 -7.07 14.84 4.94
C LEU A 31 -8.56 14.69 5.29
N LYS A 32 -9.25 15.82 5.52
CA LYS A 32 -10.68 15.86 5.85
C LYS A 32 -11.56 15.17 4.80
N ASP A 33 -11.22 15.32 3.52
CA ASP A 33 -11.96 14.74 2.39
C ASP A 33 -11.62 13.24 2.23
N CYS A 34 -10.42 12.85 2.64
CA CYS A 34 -9.97 11.45 2.63
C CYS A 34 -10.45 10.66 3.85
N LEU A 35 -10.87 11.31 4.95
CA LEU A 35 -11.25 10.62 6.20
C LEU A 35 -12.28 9.50 6.01
N PRO A 36 -13.37 9.66 5.22
CA PRO A 36 -14.33 8.59 5.00
C PRO A 36 -13.73 7.37 4.28
N PHE A 37 -12.81 7.59 3.34
CA PHE A 37 -12.08 6.51 2.68
C PHE A 37 -11.12 5.81 3.65
N LEU A 38 -10.36 6.59 4.42
CA LEU A 38 -9.37 6.09 5.39
C LEU A 38 -10.04 5.29 6.50
N ALA A 39 -11.19 5.72 7.02
CA ALA A 39 -11.95 4.99 8.04
C ALA A 39 -12.37 3.61 7.55
N ARG A 40 -12.94 3.51 6.33
CA ARG A 40 -13.29 2.23 5.71
C ARG A 40 -12.06 1.34 5.53
N ARG A 41 -10.94 1.91 5.07
CA ARG A 41 -9.67 1.20 4.93
C ARG A 41 -9.12 0.73 6.27
N ALA A 42 -9.26 1.48 7.35
CA ALA A 42 -8.82 1.06 8.67
C ALA A 42 -9.60 -0.18 9.17
N ILE A 43 -10.92 -0.21 8.94
CA ILE A 43 -11.78 -1.35 9.29
C ILE A 43 -11.42 -2.57 8.46
N GLU A 44 -11.33 -2.44 7.14
CA GLU A 44 -11.00 -3.56 6.26
C GLU A 44 -9.59 -4.06 6.49
N ASN A 45 -8.61 -3.15 6.60
CA ASN A 45 -7.23 -3.53 6.89
C ASN A 45 -7.15 -4.26 8.22
N LYS A 46 -7.93 -3.88 9.24
CA LYS A 46 -7.95 -4.63 10.50
C LYS A 46 -8.33 -6.10 10.26
N ALA A 47 -9.40 -6.35 9.52
CA ALA A 47 -9.83 -7.71 9.18
C ALA A 47 -8.82 -8.46 8.26
N VAL A 48 -8.21 -7.77 7.29
CA VAL A 48 -7.24 -8.35 6.34
C VAL A 48 -5.88 -8.61 6.99
N LEU A 49 -5.51 -7.80 7.98
CA LEU A 49 -4.23 -7.87 8.69
C LEU A 49 -4.29 -8.78 9.94
N GLU A 50 -5.40 -9.48 10.15
CA GLU A 50 -5.49 -10.58 11.12
C GLU A 50 -4.80 -11.82 10.53
N GLY A 51 -3.56 -12.11 10.97
CA GLY A 51 -2.79 -13.30 10.52
C GLY A 51 -1.27 -13.10 10.38
N ARG A 52 -0.57 -14.11 9.86
CA ARG A 52 0.88 -14.02 9.55
C ARG A 52 1.12 -13.00 8.42
N GLY A 53 2.00 -12.03 8.65
CA GLY A 53 2.21 -10.89 7.74
C GLY A 53 1.25 -9.72 7.96
N GLY A 54 0.51 -9.73 9.07
CA GLY A 54 -0.48 -8.72 9.45
C GLY A 54 0.06 -7.35 9.83
N ALA A 55 -0.68 -6.64 10.71
CA ALA A 55 -0.50 -5.20 10.93
C ALA A 55 0.90 -4.79 11.40
N ALA A 56 1.57 -5.65 12.17
CA ALA A 56 2.93 -5.41 12.63
C ALA A 56 3.95 -5.40 11.46
N ALA A 57 3.83 -6.32 10.50
CA ALA A 57 4.72 -6.38 9.35
C ALA A 57 4.52 -5.18 8.43
N GLU A 58 3.25 -4.80 8.19
CA GLU A 58 2.93 -3.63 7.38
C GLU A 58 3.40 -2.32 8.02
N ARG A 59 3.30 -2.21 9.35
CA ARG A 59 3.84 -1.05 10.10
C ARG A 59 5.36 -0.93 9.94
N VAL A 60 6.10 -2.04 10.03
CA VAL A 60 7.57 -2.04 9.82
C VAL A 60 7.91 -1.63 8.39
N ARG A 61 7.20 -2.18 7.40
CA ARG A 61 7.41 -1.85 5.98
C ARG A 61 7.15 -0.37 5.69
N LEU A 62 6.03 0.16 6.18
CA LEU A 62 5.67 1.57 6.03
C LEU A 62 6.68 2.48 6.73
N GLY A 63 7.09 2.13 7.96
CA GLY A 63 8.08 2.89 8.72
C GLY A 63 9.41 3.01 7.97
N ARG A 64 9.91 1.91 7.39
CA ARG A 64 11.12 1.93 6.55
C ARG A 64 10.96 2.87 5.35
N GLU A 65 9.81 2.82 4.67
CA GLU A 65 9.56 3.66 3.50
C GLU A 65 9.45 5.15 3.86
N ILE A 66 8.84 5.48 5.01
CA ILE A 66 8.79 6.85 5.54
C ILE A 66 10.19 7.34 5.88
N CYS A 67 10.97 6.56 6.63
CA CYS A 67 12.36 6.91 6.95
C CYS A 67 13.17 7.13 5.68
N ARG A 68 13.08 6.23 4.69
CA ARG A 68 13.76 6.38 3.41
C ARG A 68 13.43 7.69 2.69
N ARG A 69 12.19 8.17 2.76
CA ARG A 69 11.72 9.39 2.09
C ARG A 69 12.04 10.67 2.86
N ILE A 70 11.98 10.62 4.18
CA ILE A 70 12.09 11.81 5.04
C ILE A 70 13.49 11.97 5.62
N LEU A 71 14.21 10.87 5.86
CA LEU A 71 15.53 10.82 6.48
C LEU A 71 16.53 10.12 5.53
N PRO A 72 16.94 10.77 4.43
CA PRO A 72 17.77 10.14 3.39
C PRO A 72 19.23 9.83 3.80
N PHE A 73 19.65 10.16 5.03
CA PHE A 73 21.05 10.06 5.49
C PHE A 73 21.24 9.28 6.81
N THR A 74 20.25 8.50 7.24
CA THR A 74 20.39 7.51 8.34
C THR A 74 20.28 6.10 7.79
#